data_AF-A0A933GVN3-F1
#
_entry.id   AF-A0A933GVN3-F1
#
_cell.length_a   1.000
_cell.length_b   1.000
_cell.length_c   1.000
_cell.angle_alpha   90.00
_cell.angle_beta   90.00
_cell.angle_gamma   90.00
#
_symmetry.space_group_name_H-M   'P 1'
#
loop_
_entity.id
_entity.type
_entity.pdbx_description
1 polymer ?
#
loop_
_entity_poly.entity_id
_entity_poly.type
_entity_poly.pdbx_seq_one_letter_code
_entity_poly.pdbx_strand_id
1 'polypeptide(L)' 'MKARITLDKHGSQSTNDDALATVIRELGSKATIQGNEVTVDDWDKMKVIDTLTRKGVTKYEVTQTW' A
#
# COMPACT_ATOMS: atom_id res chain seq x y z
N MET A 1 11.20 -8.73 9.08
CA MET A 1 9.85 -9.10 8.65
C MET A 1 9.27 -7.93 7.87
N LYS A 2 8.79 -8.21 6.67
CA LYS A 2 8.12 -7.22 5.83
C LYS A 2 6.64 -7.57 5.68
N ALA A 3 5.85 -6.55 5.41
CA ALA A 3 4.46 -6.70 5.01
C ALA A 3 4.35 -6.37 3.53
N ARG A 4 3.70 -7.25 2.78
CA ARG A 4 3.26 -7.02 1.42
C ARG A 4 1.77 -6.73 1.43
N ILE A 5 1.37 -5.64 0.80
CA ILE A 5 -0.01 -5.18 0.70
C ILE A 5 -0.37 -5.13 -0.78
N THR A 6 -1.31 -5.96 -1.20
CA THR A 6 -1.74 -6.08 -2.59
C THR A 6 -3.10 -5.43 -2.75
N LEU A 7 -3.18 -4.38 -3.57
CA LEU A 7 -4.44 -3.70 -3.86
C LEU A 7 -5.23 -4.49 -4.91
N ASP A 8 -6.53 -4.63 -4.68
CA ASP A 8 -7.42 -5.30 -5.61
C ASP A 8 -7.49 -4.56 -6.96
N LYS A 9 -7.45 -5.34 -8.05
CA LYS A 9 -7.49 -4.81 -9.43
C LYS A 9 -8.90 -4.37 -9.86
N HIS A 10 -9.93 -4.70 -9.10
CA HIS A 10 -11.31 -4.25 -9.39
C HIS A 10 -11.65 -2.90 -8.73
N GLY A 11 -10.74 -2.32 -7.93
CA GLY A 11 -10.83 -0.92 -7.50
C GLY A 11 -10.67 0.06 -8.68
N SER A 12 -11.12 1.30 -8.49
CA SER A 12 -10.87 2.36 -9.48
C SER A 12 -9.36 2.57 -9.61
N GLN A 13 -8.80 2.32 -10.80
CA GLN A 13 -7.35 2.39 -11.02
C GLN A 13 -6.77 3.77 -10.65
N SER A 14 -7.51 4.85 -10.94
CA SER A 14 -7.12 6.22 -10.55
C SER A 14 -7.03 6.42 -9.04
N THR A 15 -7.88 5.74 -8.26
CA THR A 15 -7.87 5.79 -6.80
C THR A 15 -6.66 5.04 -6.24
N ASN A 16 -6.36 3.86 -6.80
CA ASN A 16 -5.18 3.10 -6.42
C ASN A 16 -3.90 3.90 -6.72
N ASP A 17 -3.79 4.50 -7.89
CA ASP A 17 -2.59 5.27 -8.27
C ASP A 17 -2.35 6.48 -7.35
N ASP A 18 -3.40 7.25 -7.00
CA ASP A 18 -3.27 8.38 -6.04
C ASP A 18 -2.90 7.90 -4.63
N ALA A 19 -3.48 6.76 -4.19
CA ALA A 19 -3.15 6.17 -2.90
C ALA A 19 -1.67 5.73 -2.84
N LEU A 20 -1.20 5.03 -3.86
CA LEU A 20 0.19 4.57 -3.98
C LEU A 20 1.17 5.75 -4.06
N ALA A 21 0.83 6.80 -4.80
CA ALA A 21 1.62 8.03 -4.85
C ALA A 21 1.74 8.69 -3.48
N THR A 22 0.66 8.67 -2.68
CA THR A 22 0.67 9.21 -1.32
C THR A 22 1.53 8.36 -0.38
N VAL A 23 1.44 7.04 -0.47
CA VAL A 23 2.29 6.11 0.28
C VAL A 23 3.78 6.37 0.01
N ILE A 24 4.17 6.57 -1.26
CA ILE A 24 5.56 6.94 -1.62
C ILE A 24 5.97 8.27 -0.99
N ARG A 25 5.08 9.27 -0.96
CA ARG A 25 5.39 10.58 -0.37
C ARG A 25 5.59 10.51 1.15
N GLU A 26 4.85 9.65 1.83
CA GLU A 26 4.93 9.52 3.30
C GLU A 26 6.07 8.61 3.76
N LEU A 27 6.31 7.50 3.05
CA LEU A 27 7.30 6.50 3.46
C LEU A 27 8.62 6.61 2.69
N GLY A 28 8.62 7.24 1.51
CA GLY A 28 9.79 7.40 0.67
C GLY A 28 10.49 6.06 0.41
N SER A 29 11.78 6.00 0.72
CA SER A 29 12.63 4.80 0.53
C SER A 29 12.25 3.61 1.41
N LYS A 30 11.33 3.77 2.39
CA LYS A 30 10.86 2.65 3.23
C LYS A 30 9.77 1.81 2.58
N ALA A 31 9.15 2.31 1.50
CA ALA A 31 8.16 1.59 0.73
C ALA A 31 8.72 1.24 -0.65
N THR A 32 8.50 0.00 -1.08
CA THR A 32 8.73 -0.44 -2.45
C THR A 32 7.39 -0.69 -3.11
N ILE A 33 7.11 -0.02 -4.22
CA ILE A 33 5.86 -0.20 -4.98
C ILE A 33 6.16 -0.89 -6.30
N GLN A 34 5.44 -1.98 -6.60
CA GLN A 34 5.51 -2.72 -7.85
C GLN A 34 4.09 -3.00 -8.35
N GLY A 35 3.64 -2.22 -9.34
CA GLY A 35 2.25 -2.27 -9.78
C GLY A 35 1.29 -1.96 -8.63
N ASN A 36 0.42 -2.91 -8.28
CA ASN A 36 -0.55 -2.79 -7.19
C ASN A 36 -0.04 -3.35 -5.85
N GLU A 37 1.25 -3.67 -5.75
CA GLU A 37 1.85 -4.21 -4.53
C GLU A 37 2.69 -3.15 -3.83
N VAL A 38 2.48 -3.00 -2.53
CA VAL A 38 3.30 -2.20 -1.63
C VAL A 38 4.02 -3.14 -0.69
N THR A 39 5.35 -3.07 -0.65
CA THR A 39 6.18 -3.79 0.32
C THR A 39 6.80 -2.78 1.27
N VAL A 40 6.54 -2.95 2.57
CA VAL A 40 7.07 -2.13 3.66
C VAL A 40 7.51 -3.03 4.80
N ASP A 41 8.22 -2.48 5.77
CA ASP A 41 8.44 -3.21 7.01
C ASP A 41 7.14 -3.35 7.82
N ASP A 42 7.03 -4.42 8.61
CA ASP A 42 5.78 -4.74 9.35
C ASP A 42 5.35 -3.61 10.31
N TRP A 43 6.30 -2.84 10.84
CA TRP A 43 6.04 -1.69 11.72
C TRP A 43 5.41 -0.48 11.01
N ASP A 44 5.59 -0.35 9.70
CA ASP A 44 5.00 0.72 8.89
C ASP A 44 3.71 0.29 8.17
N LYS A 45 3.32 -1.00 8.22
CA LYS A 45 2.15 -1.53 7.49
C LYS A 45 0.84 -0.80 7.83
N MET A 46 0.66 -0.43 9.09
CA MET A 46 -0.56 0.26 9.55
C MET A 46 -0.65 1.67 8.97
N LYS A 47 0.48 2.34 8.74
CA LYS A 47 0.49 3.65 8.06
C LYS A 47 0.06 3.51 6.62
N VAL A 48 0.59 2.51 5.90
CA VAL A 48 0.15 2.24 4.53
C VAL A 48 -1.35 1.99 4.48
N ILE A 49 -1.86 1.12 5.36
CA ILE A 49 -3.29 0.79 5.41
C ILE A 49 -4.16 2.03 5.69
N ASP A 50 -3.78 2.87 6.64
CA ASP A 50 -4.48 4.12 6.96
C ASP A 50 -4.48 5.07 5.74
N THR A 51 -3.34 5.25 5.07
CA THR A 51 -3.21 6.08 3.87
C THR A 51 -4.06 5.56 2.71
N LEU A 52 -4.03 4.24 2.46
CA LEU A 52 -4.88 3.58 1.46
C LEU A 52 -6.37 3.81 1.76
N THR A 53 -6.77 3.63 3.02
CA THR A 53 -8.17 3.77 3.46
C THR A 53 -8.65 5.21 3.33
N ARG A 54 -7.84 6.20 3.74
CA ARG A 54 -8.15 7.64 3.57
C ARG A 54 -8.32 8.05 2.12
N LYS A 55 -7.64 7.35 1.22
CA LYS A 55 -7.73 7.55 -0.23
C LYS A 55 -8.86 6.77 -0.88
N GLY A 56 -9.63 5.99 -0.12
CA GLY A 56 -10.79 5.25 -0.62
C GLY A 56 -10.47 3.83 -1.10
N VAL A 57 -9.23 3.36 -0.92
CA VAL A 57 -8.86 1.97 -1.20
C VAL A 57 -9.31 1.10 -0.03
N THR A 58 -10.40 0.36 -0.22
CA THR A 58 -11.01 -0.50 0.81
C THR A 58 -10.80 -2.00 0.58
N LYS A 59 -10.28 -2.37 -0.60
CA LYS A 59 -9.99 -3.76 -0.97
C LYS A 59 -8.50 -3.95 -1.17
N TYR A 60 -7.88 -4.59 -0.18
CA TYR A 60 -6.47 -4.96 -0.20
C TYR A 60 -6.27 -6.25 0.60
N GLU A 61 -5.22 -6.98 0.26
CA GLU A 61 -4.76 -8.16 1.00
C GLU A 61 -3.41 -7.86 1.63
N VAL A 62 -3.20 -8.28 2.88
CA VAL A 62 -1.92 -8.13 3.59
C VAL A 62 -1.32 -9.51 3.81
N THR A 63 -0.12 -9.74 3.28
CA THR A 63 0.67 -10.96 3.49
C THR A 63 1.99 -10.62 4.17
N GLN A 64 2.40 -11.41 5.16
CA GLN A 64 3.71 -11.26 5.79
C GLN A 64 4.78 -11.98 4.95
N THR A 65 5.91 -11.33 4.76
CA THR A 65 7.07 -11.89 4.07
C THR A 65 8.26 -11.95 5.03
N TRP A 66 9.01 -13.06 4.93
CA TRP A 66 10.15 -13.39 5.79
C TRP A 66 11.33 -12.45 5.56
#